data_AF-A0A562KLC0-F1
#
_entry.id   AF-A0A562KLC0-F1
#
_cell.length_a   1.000
_cell.length_b   1.000
_cell.length_c   1.000
_cell.angle_alpha   90.00
_cell.angle_beta   90.00
_cell.angle_gamma   90.00
#
_symmetry.space_group_name_H-M   'P 1'
#
loop_
_entity.id
_entity.type
_entity.pdbx_description
1 polymer ?
#
loop_
_entity_poly.entity_id
_entity_poly.type
_entity_poly.pdbx_seq_one_letter_code
_entity_poly.pdbx_strand_id
1 'polypeptide(L)'
;MIGVKSRTAVSRIEGSKRRPSLDAVFICEMIFSTSPLELFPGLMSELQQAILRRASELYEALQGDPSKATRLKLDFLERLLERVEGQRIDATI
;
A
#
# COMPACT_ATOMS: atom_id res chain seq x y z
N MET A 1 23.13 -7.51 -0.16
CA MET A 1 23.19 -8.93 -0.55
C MET A 1 21.77 -9.42 -0.79
N ILE A 2 21.40 -9.50 -2.06
CA ILE A 2 20.27 -10.21 -2.69
C ILE A 2 20.81 -10.50 -4.10
N GLY A 3 20.32 -11.50 -4.85
CA GLY A 3 20.83 -11.95 -6.17
C GLY A 3 20.95 -10.92 -7.32
N VAL A 4 21.07 -9.64 -7.03
CA VAL A 4 21.49 -8.57 -7.93
C VAL A 4 23.02 -8.50 -7.91
N LYS A 5 23.67 -8.87 -9.03
CA LYS A 5 25.15 -8.87 -9.21
C LYS A 5 25.82 -7.48 -9.09
N SER A 6 25.09 -6.42 -8.74
CA SER A 6 25.61 -5.05 -8.76
C SER A 6 25.30 -4.31 -7.45
N ARG A 7 26.38 -3.91 -6.77
CA ARG A 7 26.37 -3.01 -5.59
C ARG A 7 25.61 -1.70 -5.87
N THR A 8 25.62 -1.25 -7.12
CA THR A 8 24.93 -0.03 -7.58
C THR A 8 23.41 -0.19 -7.68
N ALA A 9 22.90 -1.41 -7.90
CA ALA A 9 21.47 -1.67 -7.92
C ALA A 9 20.87 -1.63 -6.51
N VAL A 10 21.60 -2.21 -5.54
CA VAL A 10 21.23 -2.17 -4.11
C VAL A 10 21.22 -0.73 -3.60
N SER A 11 22.30 0.03 -3.83
CA SER A 11 22.35 1.45 -3.43
C SER A 11 21.26 2.32 -4.07
N ARG A 12 20.81 2.00 -5.30
CA ARG A 12 19.70 2.71 -5.93
C ARG A 12 18.34 2.31 -5.37
N ILE A 13 18.16 1.08 -4.91
CA ILE A 13 16.92 0.66 -4.23
C ILE A 13 16.87 1.29 -2.83
N GLU A 14 17.97 1.22 -2.07
CA GLU A 14 18.11 1.86 -0.76
C GLU A 14 17.98 3.38 -0.84
N GLY A 15 18.47 4.00 -1.92
CA GLY A 15 18.34 5.43 -2.19
C GLY A 15 17.03 5.85 -2.89
N SER A 16 16.01 4.98 -2.94
CA SER A 16 14.70 5.26 -3.59
C SER A 16 14.77 5.64 -5.08
N LYS A 17 15.86 5.31 -5.78
CA LYS A 17 16.08 5.58 -7.22
C LYS A 17 15.52 4.47 -8.12
N ARG A 18 15.04 3.36 -7.57
CA ARG A 18 14.36 2.28 -8.32
C ARG A 18 13.34 1.57 -7.43
N ARG A 19 12.09 1.52 -7.90
CA ARG A 19 11.01 0.77 -7.24
C ARG A 19 11.31 -0.74 -7.31
N PRO A 20 11.30 -1.47 -6.18
CA PRO A 20 11.48 -2.92 -6.21
C PRO A 20 10.28 -3.56 -6.92
N SER A 21 10.51 -4.68 -7.62
CA SER A 21 9.42 -5.50 -8.12
C SER A 21 8.71 -6.20 -6.96
N LEU A 22 7.47 -6.66 -7.19
CA LEU A 22 6.71 -7.40 -6.19
C LEU A 22 7.48 -8.65 -5.70
N ASP A 23 8.06 -9.40 -6.64
CA ASP A 23 8.91 -10.56 -6.31
C ASP A 23 10.08 -10.16 -5.40
N ALA A 24 10.73 -9.03 -5.67
CA ALA A 24 11.84 -8.56 -4.85
C ALA A 24 11.38 -8.22 -3.43
N VAL A 25 10.20 -7.61 -3.26
CA VAL A 25 9.63 -7.30 -1.94
C VAL A 25 9.42 -8.58 -1.13
N PHE A 26 8.74 -9.59 -1.70
CA PHE A 26 8.48 -10.84 -1.00
C PHE A 26 9.74 -11.67 -0.73
N ILE A 27 10.72 -11.65 -1.64
CA ILE A 27 12.02 -12.28 -1.40
C ILE A 27 12.72 -11.62 -0.21
N CYS A 28 12.69 -10.29 -0.10
CA CYS A 28 13.29 -9.59 1.03
C CYS A 28 12.58 -9.92 2.35
N GLU A 29 11.24 -9.95 2.33
CA GLU A 29 10.45 -10.35 3.50
C GLU A 29 10.85 -11.74 4.01
N MET A 30 10.95 -12.73 3.11
CA MET A 30 11.35 -14.10 3.47
C MET A 30 12.80 -14.19 3.97
N ILE A 31 13.74 -13.47 3.34
CA ILE A 31 15.16 -13.52 3.71
C ILE A 31 15.40 -12.85 5.07
N PHE A 32 14.81 -11.67 5.26
CA PHE A 32 15.04 -10.86 6.46
C PHE A 32 14.05 -11.16 7.58
N SER A 33 13.05 -12.01 7.33
CA SER A 33 11.95 -12.29 8.27
C SER A 33 11.34 -11.00 8.84
N THR A 34 11.25 -9.97 8.01
CA THR A 34 10.87 -8.60 8.38
C THR A 34 9.76 -8.12 7.44
N SER A 35 8.76 -7.43 7.99
CA SER A 35 7.61 -6.95 7.23
C SER A 35 8.03 -6.02 6.07
N PRO A 36 7.37 -6.10 4.89
CA PRO A 36 7.54 -5.11 3.82
C PRO A 36 7.29 -3.66 4.26
N LEU A 37 6.46 -3.45 5.29
CA LEU A 37 6.21 -2.13 5.88
C LEU A 37 7.47 -1.53 6.51
N GLU A 38 8.27 -2.37 7.16
CA GLU A 38 9.53 -1.97 7.80
C GLU A 38 10.68 -1.90 6.78
N LEU A 39 10.72 -2.84 5.82
CA LEU A 39 11.78 -2.90 4.81
C LEU A 39 11.64 -1.82 3.74
N PHE A 40 10.40 -1.46 3.36
CA PHE A 40 10.12 -0.53 2.27
C PHE A 40 9.05 0.50 2.65
N PRO A 41 9.25 1.31 3.71
CA PRO A 41 8.22 2.20 4.25
C PRO A 41 7.72 3.23 3.22
N GLY A 42 8.61 3.76 2.37
CA GLY A 42 8.23 4.69 1.30
C GLY A 42 7.32 4.05 0.25
N LEU A 43 7.67 2.85 -0.22
CA LEU A 43 6.84 2.09 -1.18
C LEU A 43 5.47 1.76 -0.59
N MET A 44 5.44 1.32 0.67
CA MET A 44 4.20 0.96 1.33
C MET A 44 3.29 2.18 1.56
N SER A 45 3.86 3.33 1.94
CA SER A 45 3.12 4.59 2.06
C SER A 45 2.52 5.03 0.72
N GLU A 46 3.28 4.97 -0.38
CA GLU A 46 2.75 5.26 -1.72
C GLU A 46 1.60 4.33 -2.11
N LEU A 47 1.73 3.02 -1.82
CA LEU A 47 0.68 2.04 -2.10
C LEU A 47 -0.58 2.30 -1.28
N GLN A 48 -0.44 2.59 0.02
CA GLN A 48 -1.56 2.95 0.89
C GLN A 48 -2.27 4.21 0.37
N GLN A 49 -1.54 5.26 0.01
CA GLN A 49 -2.12 6.47 -0.58
C GLN A 49 -2.84 6.19 -1.91
N ALA A 50 -2.27 5.34 -2.76
CA ALA A 50 -2.91 4.97 -4.02
C ALA A 50 -4.19 4.15 -3.83
N ILE A 51 -4.22 3.25 -2.84
CA ILE A 51 -5.42 2.48 -2.46
C ILE A 51 -6.51 3.43 -1.96
N LEU A 52 -6.18 4.32 -1.03
CA LEU A 52 -7.12 5.29 -0.48
C LEU A 52 -7.72 6.19 -1.56
N ARG A 53 -6.88 6.76 -2.42
CA ARG A 53 -7.34 7.62 -3.51
C ARG A 53 -8.35 6.90 -4.39
N ARG A 54 -8.04 5.67 -4.80
CA ARG A 54 -8.94 4.86 -5.65
C ARG A 54 -10.22 4.45 -4.93
N ALA A 55 -10.14 4.16 -3.63
CA ALA A 55 -11.30 3.85 -2.81
C ALA A 55 -12.25 5.05 -2.74
N SER A 56 -11.72 6.25 -2.49
CA SER A 56 -12.50 7.49 -2.50
C SER A 56 -13.11 7.79 -3.87
N GLU A 57 -12.32 7.68 -4.95
CA GLU A 57 -12.81 7.86 -6.33
C GLU A 57 -13.98 6.91 -6.65
N LEU A 58 -13.86 5.64 -6.25
CA LEU A 58 -14.91 4.64 -6.46
C LEU A 58 -16.14 4.92 -5.59
N TYR A 59 -15.94 5.34 -4.34
CA TYR A 59 -17.03 5.68 -3.43
C TYR A 59 -17.89 6.81 -4.00
N GLU A 60 -17.26 7.89 -4.49
CA GLU A 60 -17.95 9.00 -5.14
C GLU A 60 -18.66 8.57 -6.43
N ALA A 61 -17.99 7.77 -7.27
CA ALA A 61 -18.55 7.30 -8.53
C ALA A 61 -19.78 6.38 -8.36
N LEU A 62 -19.92 5.75 -7.20
CA LEU A 62 -21.05 4.89 -6.85
C LEU A 62 -22.21 5.65 -6.19
N GLN A 63 -22.04 6.92 -5.85
CA GLN A 63 -23.14 7.73 -5.29
C GLN A 63 -24.28 7.87 -6.29
N GLY A 64 -25.51 7.67 -5.82
CA GLY A 64 -26.73 7.82 -6.63
C GLY A 64 -27.17 6.57 -7.41
N ASP A 65 -26.41 5.47 -7.41
CA ASP A 65 -26.89 4.18 -7.95
C ASP A 65 -27.64 3.39 -6.86
N PRO A 66 -28.96 3.12 -7.03
CA PRO A 66 -29.77 2.42 -6.05
C PRO A 66 -29.60 0.88 -6.07
N SER A 67 -28.71 0.34 -6.89
CA SER A 67 -28.55 -1.11 -6.99
C SER A 67 -28.03 -1.74 -5.68
N LYS A 68 -28.54 -2.94 -5.35
CA LYS A 68 -28.11 -3.69 -4.16
C LYS A 68 -26.60 -3.98 -4.18
N ALA A 69 -26.04 -4.22 -5.36
CA ALA A 69 -24.62 -4.45 -5.53
C ALA A 69 -23.79 -3.19 -5.21
N THR A 70 -24.28 -2.01 -5.59
CA THR A 70 -23.64 -0.74 -5.25
C THR A 70 -23.69 -0.46 -3.75
N ARG A 71 -24.82 -0.74 -3.10
CA ARG A 71 -24.91 -0.61 -1.63
C ARG A 71 -23.86 -1.45 -0.90
N LEU A 72 -23.69 -2.71 -1.29
CA LEU A 72 -22.66 -3.59 -0.70
C LEU A 72 -21.24 -3.06 -0.90
N LYS A 73 -20.95 -2.46 -2.06
CA LYS A 73 -19.65 -1.85 -2.35
C LYS A 73 -19.42 -0.59 -1.51
N LEU A 74 -20.45 0.25 -1.35
CA LEU A 74 -20.38 1.45 -0.51
C LEU A 74 -20.13 1.08 0.96
N ASP A 75 -20.89 0.13 1.51
CA ASP A 75 -20.70 -0.34 2.89
C ASP A 75 -19.28 -0.89 3.13
N PHE A 76 -18.69 -1.56 2.12
CA PHE A 76 -17.29 -2.01 2.19
C PHE A 76 -16.29 -0.84 2.17
N LEU A 77 -16.50 0.13 1.29
CA LEU A 77 -15.62 1.30 1.15
C LEU A 77 -15.66 2.20 2.38
N GLU A 78 -16.83 2.40 3.00
CA GLU A 78 -16.99 3.13 4.26
C GLU A 78 -16.12 2.50 5.36
N ARG A 79 -16.26 1.19 5.59
CA ARG A 79 -15.45 0.45 6.59
C ARG A 79 -13.95 0.50 6.29
N LEU A 80 -13.58 0.50 5.01
CA LEU A 80 -12.17 0.60 4.61
C LEU A 80 -11.61 1.98 4.95
N LEU A 81 -12.34 3.06 4.66
CA LEU A 81 -11.92 4.44 4.93
C LEU A 81 -11.87 4.70 6.45
N GLU A 82 -12.88 4.26 7.21
CA GLU A 82 -12.91 4.35 8.68
C GLU A 82 -11.69 3.68 9.33
N ARG A 83 -11.32 2.47 8.86
CA ARG A 83 -10.15 1.76 9.39
C ARG A 83 -8.87 2.56 9.21
N VAL A 84 -8.73 3.22 8.06
CA VAL A 84 -7.51 3.96 7.75
C VAL A 84 -7.46 5.30 8.48
N GLU A 85 -8.59 5.95 8.68
CA GLU A 85 -8.68 7.13 9.55
C GLU A 85 -8.32 6.78 11.00
N GLY A 86 -8.83 5.66 11.53
CA GLY A 86 -8.48 5.17 12.87
C GLY A 86 -6.98 4.91 13.04
N GLN A 87 -6.35 4.23 12.06
CA GLN A 87 -4.89 3.99 12.10
C GLN A 87 -4.04 5.25 12.02
N ARG A 88 -4.55 6.33 11.40
CA ARG A 88 -3.83 7.61 11.29
C ARG A 88 -3.85 8.40 12.60
N ILE A 89 -4.91 8.26 13.39
CA ILE A 89 -5.04 8.85 14.72
C ILE A 89 -4.08 8.17 15.69
N ASP A 90 -4.04 6.83 15.70
CA ASP A 90 -3.13 6.07 16.58
C ASP A 90 -1.64 6.31 16.28
N ALA A 91 -1.28 6.63 15.04
CA ALA A 91 0.10 6.94 14.65
C ALA A 91 0.57 8.36 15.04
N THR A 92 -0.32 9.22 15.54
CA THR A 92 -0.03 10.62 15.88
C THR A 92 0.04 10.89 17.38
N ILE A 93 -0.29 9.89 18.23
CA ILE A 93 -0.32 9.98 19.70
C ILE A 93 0.93 9.34 20.30
#